data_AF-A0A7J5APD0-F1
#
_entry.id   AF-A0A7J5APD0-F1
#
_cell.length_a   1.000
_cell.length_b   1.000
_cell.length_c   1.000
_cell.angle_alpha   90.00
_cell.angle_beta   90.00
_cell.angle_gamma   90.00
#
_symmetry.space_group_name_H-M   'P 1'
#
loop_
_entity.id
_entity.type
_entity.pdbx_description
1 polymer ?
#
loop_
_entity_poly.entity_id
_entity_poly.type
_entity_poly.pdbx_seq_one_letter_code
_entity_poly.pdbx_strand_id
1 'polypeptide(L)'
;MKAIKNILIVTLLIASSITFAQDKKLSEKQKEQAKEKLAQYFEKLNLSETQKASYETIAKKYGEQLKFVKEAGLSKQEKIKEVQRIQSEKDSELKELLSEEQYLMYQDFKTDKRKSLSKNFSGEFSEYINRLNLTEDQKPQYIEISKRYGSQLKALKNSSKSRFSKYRAYKSIQKGKNKEMKSLLSSKQYKVYLEIQKEVQKKMKEKRKEKK
;
A
#
# COMPACT_ATOMS: atom_id res chain seq x y z
N MET A 1 -29.96 24.47 3.08
CA MET A 1 -28.55 24.49 3.56
C MET A 1 -27.99 23.08 3.43
N LYS A 2 -26.91 22.91 2.65
CA LYS A 2 -26.37 21.61 2.25
C LYS A 2 -25.55 21.00 3.39
N ALA A 3 -26.07 19.92 3.99
CA ALA A 3 -25.31 19.09 4.90
C ALA A 3 -24.21 18.35 4.13
N ILE A 4 -22.98 18.53 4.56
CA ILE A 4 -21.79 17.88 4.01
C ILE A 4 -21.89 16.38 4.36
N LYS A 5 -22.03 15.54 3.32
CA LYS A 5 -22.05 14.09 3.44
C LYS A 5 -20.69 13.59 3.97
N ASN A 6 -20.71 12.99 5.15
CA ASN A 6 -19.57 12.29 5.73
C ASN A 6 -19.15 11.12 4.82
N ILE A 7 -17.94 11.22 4.28
CA ILE A 7 -17.29 10.16 3.50
C ILE A 7 -16.88 9.05 4.47
N LEU A 8 -17.68 7.98 4.55
CA LEU A 8 -17.37 6.75 5.28
C LEU A 8 -16.20 6.02 4.61
N ILE A 9 -15.01 6.16 5.20
CA ILE A 9 -13.76 5.50 4.80
C ILE A 9 -13.81 4.03 5.27
N VAL A 10 -14.17 3.14 4.35
CA VAL A 10 -14.25 1.69 4.58
C VAL A 10 -12.84 1.10 4.72
N THR A 11 -12.40 0.92 5.96
CA THR A 11 -11.13 0.28 6.32
C THR A 11 -11.37 -1.16 6.76
N LEU A 12 -11.58 -2.08 5.81
CA LEU A 12 -11.36 -3.50 6.07
C LEU A 12 -9.85 -3.77 5.93
N LEU A 13 -9.11 -3.51 7.00
CA LEU A 13 -7.73 -3.95 7.19
C LEU A 13 -7.67 -4.51 8.61
N ILE A 14 -7.66 -5.84 8.74
CA ILE A 14 -7.13 -6.50 9.93
C ILE A 14 -5.60 -6.42 9.80
N ALA A 15 -5.05 -5.22 10.03
CA ALA A 15 -3.62 -5.01 10.14
C ALA A 15 -3.22 -5.21 11.61
N SER A 16 -2.77 -6.42 11.94
CA SER A 16 -2.12 -6.73 13.20
C SER A 16 -0.69 -6.18 13.17
N SER A 17 -0.46 -5.05 13.83
CA SER A 17 0.89 -4.64 14.25
C SER A 17 1.36 -5.60 15.35
N ILE A 18 2.54 -6.23 15.16
CA ILE A 18 3.18 -7.07 16.17
C ILE A 18 4.48 -6.40 16.59
N THR A 19 4.53 -5.95 17.85
CA THR A 19 5.68 -6.17 18.72
C THR A 19 5.50 -7.56 19.36
N PHE A 20 6.61 -8.30 19.48
CA PHE A 20 6.70 -9.74 19.72
C PHE A 20 5.81 -10.33 20.85
N ALA A 21 5.37 -11.59 20.64
CA ALA A 21 5.07 -12.62 21.64
C ALA A 21 3.65 -12.81 22.25
N GLN A 22 2.56 -12.26 21.71
CA GLN A 22 1.20 -12.70 22.10
C GLN A 22 0.30 -12.91 20.88
N ASP A 23 -0.36 -14.08 20.84
CA ASP A 23 -1.54 -14.37 20.01
C ASP A 23 -2.65 -13.38 20.37
N LYS A 24 -2.56 -12.15 19.87
CA LYS A 24 -3.52 -11.10 20.20
C LYS A 24 -4.77 -11.33 19.36
N LYS A 25 -5.68 -12.14 19.90
CA LYS A 25 -7.10 -12.16 19.47
C LYS A 25 -7.56 -10.71 19.40
N LEU A 26 -8.24 -10.33 18.30
CA LEU A 26 -8.88 -9.02 18.18
C LEU A 26 -9.73 -8.75 19.43
N SER A 27 -9.62 -7.56 19.99
CA SER A 27 -10.55 -7.15 21.06
C SER A 27 -11.98 -7.13 20.52
N GLU A 28 -12.98 -7.32 21.38
CA GLU A 28 -14.39 -7.32 20.97
C GLU A 28 -14.77 -6.03 20.22
N LYS A 29 -14.26 -4.88 20.67
CA LYS A 29 -14.42 -3.60 19.98
C LYS A 29 -13.86 -3.60 18.55
N GLN A 30 -12.71 -4.24 18.33
CA GLN A 30 -12.11 -4.32 16.99
C GLN A 30 -12.85 -5.31 16.08
N LYS A 31 -13.40 -6.40 16.65
CA LYS A 31 -14.25 -7.33 15.89
C LYS A 31 -15.54 -6.64 15.45
N GLU A 32 -16.16 -5.89 16.34
CA GLU A 32 -17.41 -5.18 16.04
C GLU A 32 -17.21 -4.10 14.97
N GLN A 33 -16.13 -3.32 15.09
CA GLN A 33 -15.75 -2.36 14.04
C GLN A 33 -15.44 -3.02 12.70
N ALA A 34 -14.89 -4.24 12.68
CA ALA A 34 -14.64 -4.97 11.44
C ALA A 34 -15.95 -5.45 10.80
N LYS A 35 -16.88 -5.97 11.61
CA LYS A 35 -18.22 -6.38 11.16
C LYS A 35 -19.01 -5.21 10.60
N GLU A 36 -19.02 -4.07 11.29
CA GLU A 36 -19.73 -2.87 10.83
C GLU A 36 -19.21 -2.38 9.48
N LYS A 37 -17.88 -2.36 9.30
CA LYS A 37 -17.26 -1.97 8.02
C LYS A 37 -17.55 -2.98 6.91
N LEU A 38 -17.64 -4.26 7.23
CA LEU A 38 -18.03 -5.30 6.28
C LEU A 38 -19.50 -5.15 5.87
N ALA A 39 -20.39 -4.87 6.82
CA ALA A 39 -21.80 -4.63 6.55
C ALA A 39 -22.00 -3.40 5.64
N GLN A 40 -21.33 -2.28 5.93
CA GLN A 40 -21.34 -1.09 5.06
C GLN A 40 -20.81 -1.40 3.65
N TYR A 41 -19.86 -2.33 3.54
CA TYR A 41 -19.32 -2.74 2.26
C TYR A 41 -20.32 -3.55 1.44
N PHE A 42 -21.00 -4.50 2.08
CA PHE A 42 -22.05 -5.30 1.45
C PHE A 42 -23.25 -4.47 1.04
N GLU A 43 -23.65 -3.51 1.87
CA GLU A 43 -24.73 -2.57 1.55
C GLU A 43 -24.35 -1.71 0.34
N LYS A 44 -23.14 -1.15 0.33
CA LYS A 44 -22.67 -0.34 -0.80
C LYS A 44 -22.59 -1.12 -2.10
N LEU A 45 -22.19 -2.39 -2.07
CA LEU A 45 -22.16 -3.27 -3.24
C LEU A 45 -23.54 -3.88 -3.56
N ASN A 46 -24.57 -3.59 -2.74
CA ASN A 46 -25.90 -4.17 -2.84
C ASN A 46 -25.85 -5.71 -3.02
N LEU A 47 -25.06 -6.39 -2.20
CA LEU A 47 -24.91 -7.85 -2.30
C LEU A 47 -26.17 -8.56 -1.80
N SER A 48 -26.60 -9.60 -2.52
CA SER A 48 -27.62 -10.52 -2.03
C SER A 48 -27.12 -11.32 -0.81
N GLU A 49 -28.02 -11.90 -0.01
CA GLU A 49 -27.64 -12.76 1.12
C GLU A 49 -26.77 -13.95 0.68
N THR A 50 -27.06 -14.52 -0.49
CA THR A 50 -26.24 -15.60 -1.07
C THR A 50 -24.85 -15.11 -1.47
N GLN A 51 -24.73 -13.90 -2.04
CA GLN A 51 -23.45 -13.30 -2.37
C GLN A 51 -22.64 -12.94 -1.11
N LYS A 52 -23.29 -12.47 -0.04
CA LYS A 52 -22.62 -12.18 1.24
C LYS A 52 -21.97 -13.43 1.82
N ALA A 53 -22.71 -14.54 1.91
CA ALA A 53 -22.18 -15.80 2.43
C ALA A 53 -20.99 -16.34 1.60
N SER A 54 -21.09 -16.25 0.27
CA SER A 54 -19.99 -16.62 -0.63
C SER A 54 -18.79 -15.70 -0.48
N TYR A 55 -19.02 -14.38 -0.35
CA TYR A 55 -17.95 -13.41 -0.12
C TYR A 55 -17.20 -13.71 1.18
N GLU A 56 -17.91 -13.99 2.27
CA GLU A 56 -17.29 -14.34 3.55
C GLU A 56 -16.45 -15.62 3.44
N THR A 57 -16.95 -16.61 2.70
CA THR A 57 -16.21 -17.85 2.42
C THR A 57 -14.91 -17.58 1.66
N ILE A 58 -14.99 -16.79 0.58
CA ILE A 58 -13.81 -16.35 -0.19
C ILE A 58 -12.85 -15.57 0.72
N ALA A 59 -13.36 -14.60 1.49
CA ALA A 59 -12.56 -13.76 2.37
C ALA A 59 -11.83 -14.60 3.44
N LYS A 60 -12.50 -15.60 4.01
CA LYS A 60 -11.92 -16.53 4.99
C LYS A 60 -10.82 -17.39 4.36
N LYS A 61 -11.11 -18.03 3.21
CA LYS A 61 -10.16 -18.85 2.44
C LYS A 61 -8.84 -18.09 2.19
N TYR A 62 -8.94 -16.89 1.62
CA TYR A 62 -7.75 -16.11 1.31
C TYR A 62 -7.11 -15.45 2.54
N GLY A 63 -7.88 -15.18 3.59
CA GLY A 63 -7.35 -14.75 4.89
C GLY A 63 -6.45 -15.80 5.54
N GLU A 64 -6.85 -17.08 5.47
CA GLU A 64 -6.07 -18.21 5.96
C GLU A 64 -4.78 -18.40 5.15
N GLN A 65 -4.84 -18.30 3.82
CA GLN A 65 -3.66 -18.34 2.97
C GLN A 65 -2.67 -17.20 3.30
N LEU A 66 -3.16 -15.98 3.51
CA LEU A 66 -2.31 -14.86 3.93
C LEU A 66 -1.65 -15.09 5.30
N LYS A 67 -2.37 -15.72 6.23
CA LYS A 67 -1.82 -16.12 7.53
C LYS A 67 -0.68 -17.12 7.36
N PHE A 68 -0.87 -18.14 6.52
CA PHE A 68 0.17 -19.12 6.20
C PHE A 68 1.42 -18.45 5.60
N VAL A 69 1.25 -17.55 4.63
CA VAL A 69 2.38 -16.80 4.04
C VAL A 69 3.12 -15.95 5.07
N LYS A 70 2.39 -15.36 6.02
CA LYS A 70 2.98 -14.56 7.10
C LYS A 70 3.86 -15.43 8.00
N GLU A 71 3.38 -16.61 8.36
CA GLU A 71 4.04 -17.57 9.27
C GLU A 71 5.14 -18.39 8.58
N ALA A 72 5.09 -18.54 7.26
CA ALA A 72 6.06 -19.33 6.51
C ALA A 72 7.50 -18.77 6.64
N GLY A 73 8.49 -19.66 6.62
CA GLY A 73 9.92 -19.32 6.60
C GLY A 73 10.44 -18.73 5.29
N LEU A 74 9.55 -18.20 4.43
CA LEU A 74 9.87 -17.64 3.12
C LEU A 74 10.67 -16.35 3.23
N SER A 75 11.50 -16.08 2.21
CA SER A 75 12.15 -14.77 2.09
C SER A 75 11.10 -13.67 1.89
N LYS A 76 11.45 -12.43 2.24
CA LYS A 76 10.55 -11.28 2.07
C LYS A 76 10.01 -11.14 0.64
N GLN A 77 10.85 -11.41 -0.37
CA GLN A 77 10.45 -11.30 -1.77
C GLN A 77 9.45 -12.39 -2.16
N GLU A 78 9.64 -13.62 -1.68
CA GLU A 78 8.72 -14.73 -1.91
C GLU A 78 7.38 -14.47 -1.24
N LYS A 79 7.37 -13.98 0.02
CA LYS A 79 6.13 -13.59 0.70
C LYS A 79 5.34 -12.56 -0.09
N ILE A 80 6.01 -11.57 -0.68
CA ILE A 80 5.32 -10.53 -1.48
C ILE A 80 4.75 -11.10 -2.78
N LYS A 81 5.49 -11.97 -3.47
CA LYS A 81 4.98 -12.65 -4.67
C LYS A 81 3.75 -13.48 -4.32
N GLU A 82 3.79 -14.17 -3.19
CA GLU A 82 2.71 -15.03 -2.76
C GLU A 82 1.47 -14.25 -2.33
N VAL A 83 1.65 -13.14 -1.60
CA VAL A 83 0.56 -12.19 -1.31
C VAL A 83 -0.04 -11.63 -2.59
N GLN A 84 0.77 -11.32 -3.61
CA GLN A 84 0.27 -10.83 -4.90
C GLN A 84 -0.55 -11.90 -5.63
N ARG A 85 -0.05 -13.14 -5.66
CA ARG A 85 -0.77 -14.28 -6.24
C ARG A 85 -2.13 -14.47 -5.56
N ILE A 86 -2.13 -14.56 -4.23
CA ILE A 86 -3.35 -14.68 -3.40
C ILE A 86 -4.34 -13.55 -3.70
N GLN A 87 -3.87 -12.31 -3.79
CA GLN A 87 -4.76 -11.18 -4.08
C GLN A 87 -5.35 -11.24 -5.48
N SER A 88 -4.56 -11.63 -6.48
CA SER A 88 -5.04 -11.80 -7.86
C SER A 88 -6.08 -12.90 -7.98
N GLU A 89 -5.87 -14.03 -7.31
CA GLU A 89 -6.82 -15.14 -7.29
C GLU A 89 -8.12 -14.75 -6.57
N LYS A 90 -8.00 -14.08 -5.41
CA LYS A 90 -9.16 -13.55 -4.70
C LYS A 90 -9.96 -12.57 -5.56
N ASP A 91 -9.30 -11.64 -6.25
CA ASP A 91 -9.99 -10.70 -7.14
C ASP A 91 -10.69 -11.43 -8.30
N SER A 92 -10.12 -12.53 -8.80
CA SER A 92 -10.75 -13.36 -9.84
C SER A 92 -12.01 -14.05 -9.32
N GLU A 93 -11.94 -14.72 -8.17
CA GLU A 93 -13.12 -15.37 -7.56
C GLU A 93 -14.21 -14.34 -7.19
N LEU A 94 -13.82 -13.15 -6.72
CA LEU A 94 -14.78 -12.08 -6.47
C LEU A 94 -15.41 -11.55 -7.76
N LYS A 95 -14.68 -11.54 -8.88
CA LYS A 95 -15.23 -11.15 -10.18
C LYS A 95 -16.30 -12.14 -10.66
N GLU A 96 -16.12 -13.43 -10.38
CA GLU A 96 -17.10 -14.46 -10.73
C GLU A 96 -18.34 -14.41 -9.83
N LEU A 97 -18.17 -14.00 -8.56
CA LEU A 97 -19.27 -13.87 -7.60
C LEU A 97 -20.14 -12.62 -7.81
N LEU A 98 -19.50 -11.52 -8.22
CA LEU A 98 -20.13 -10.21 -8.36
C LEU A 98 -20.66 -10.02 -9.78
N SER A 99 -21.78 -9.31 -9.91
CA SER A 99 -22.19 -8.81 -11.23
C SER A 99 -21.15 -7.83 -11.79
N GLU A 100 -21.19 -7.56 -13.08
CA GLU A 100 -20.26 -6.62 -13.70
C GLU A 100 -20.30 -5.23 -13.04
N GLU A 101 -21.50 -4.71 -12.76
CA GLU A 101 -21.69 -3.43 -12.07
C GLU A 101 -21.14 -3.47 -10.63
N GLN A 102 -21.43 -4.53 -9.89
CA GLN A 102 -20.91 -4.72 -8.52
C GLN A 102 -19.38 -4.84 -8.52
N TYR A 103 -18.81 -5.51 -9.52
CA TYR A 103 -17.37 -5.67 -9.65
C TYR A 103 -16.68 -4.35 -10.03
N LEU A 104 -17.30 -3.52 -10.87
CA LEU A 104 -16.81 -2.16 -11.15
C LEU A 104 -16.80 -1.31 -9.88
N MET A 105 -17.87 -1.35 -9.09
CA MET A 105 -17.93 -0.66 -7.79
C MET A 105 -16.90 -1.20 -6.80
N TYR A 106 -16.66 -2.51 -6.78
CA TYR A 106 -15.60 -3.14 -5.99
C TYR A 106 -14.22 -2.58 -6.37
N GLN A 107 -13.91 -2.47 -7.66
CA GLN A 107 -12.67 -1.91 -8.17
C GLN A 107 -12.53 -0.41 -7.85
N ASP A 108 -13.62 0.34 -7.93
CA ASP A 108 -13.66 1.74 -7.54
C ASP A 108 -13.41 1.91 -6.05
N PHE A 109 -13.99 1.08 -5.18
CA PHE A 109 -13.67 1.12 -3.74
C PHE A 109 -12.18 0.84 -3.46
N LYS A 110 -11.58 -0.12 -4.18
CA LYS A 110 -10.12 -0.35 -4.08
C LYS A 110 -9.33 0.87 -4.51
N THR A 111 -9.79 1.56 -5.56
CA THR A 111 -9.10 2.72 -6.14
C THR A 111 -9.29 3.99 -5.32
N ASP A 112 -10.49 4.26 -4.80
CA ASP A 112 -10.77 5.39 -3.92
C ASP A 112 -10.11 5.25 -2.56
N LYS A 113 -9.94 4.03 -2.05
CA LYS A 113 -9.06 3.77 -0.90
C LYS A 113 -7.60 4.12 -1.22
N ARG A 114 -7.12 3.83 -2.44
CA ARG A 114 -5.80 4.30 -2.90
C ARG A 114 -5.72 5.83 -2.93
N LYS A 115 -6.71 6.48 -3.52
CA LYS A 115 -6.75 7.95 -3.61
C LYS A 115 -6.85 8.62 -2.25
N SER A 116 -7.71 8.16 -1.35
CA SER A 116 -7.87 8.73 -0.01
C SER A 116 -6.62 8.59 0.85
N LEU A 117 -5.91 7.45 0.80
CA LEU A 117 -4.62 7.32 1.46
C LEU A 117 -3.57 8.25 0.84
N SER A 118 -3.61 8.45 -0.48
CA SER A 118 -2.76 9.41 -1.19
C SER A 118 -3.12 10.87 -0.89
N LYS A 119 -4.39 11.18 -0.56
CA LYS A 119 -4.89 12.53 -0.25
C LYS A 119 -4.28 13.11 1.02
N ASN A 120 -3.86 12.24 1.95
CA ASN A 120 -3.10 12.62 3.13
C ASN A 120 -1.65 13.02 2.81
N PHE A 121 -1.21 12.87 1.56
CA PHE A 121 0.07 13.35 1.06
C PHE A 121 -0.17 14.36 -0.07
N SER A 122 0.50 15.52 -0.05
CA SER A 122 0.33 16.55 -1.08
C SER A 122 1.43 16.49 -2.15
N GLY A 123 1.11 16.99 -3.35
CA GLY A 123 2.05 17.22 -4.45
C GLY A 123 2.56 15.95 -5.14
N GLU A 124 3.78 16.02 -5.67
CA GLU A 124 4.42 14.98 -6.50
C GLU A 124 4.48 13.61 -5.81
N PHE A 125 4.51 13.56 -4.47
CA PHE A 125 4.54 12.30 -3.73
C PHE A 125 3.23 11.49 -3.85
N SER A 126 2.09 12.18 -3.93
CA SER A 126 0.78 11.53 -4.12
C SER A 126 0.67 10.88 -5.50
N GLU A 127 1.13 11.60 -6.54
CA GLU A 127 1.20 11.11 -7.92
C GLU A 127 2.06 9.83 -8.01
N TYR A 128 3.21 9.80 -7.31
CA TYR A 128 4.09 8.64 -7.31
C TYR A 128 3.47 7.42 -6.64
N ILE A 129 2.77 7.59 -5.51
CA ILE A 129 2.05 6.48 -4.87
C ILE A 129 0.97 5.92 -5.79
N ASN A 130 0.24 6.79 -6.50
CA ASN A 130 -0.80 6.39 -7.43
C ASN A 130 -0.23 5.63 -8.63
N ARG A 131 0.85 6.13 -9.25
CA ARG A 131 1.55 5.47 -10.37
C ARG A 131 2.12 4.10 -9.99
N LEU A 132 2.63 3.96 -8.76
CA LEU A 132 3.15 2.69 -8.26
C LEU A 132 2.08 1.63 -8.03
N ASN A 133 0.80 2.01 -7.99
CA ASN A 133 -0.32 1.10 -7.77
C ASN A 133 -0.06 0.13 -6.60
N LEU A 134 0.36 0.68 -5.45
CA LEU A 134 0.73 -0.10 -4.27
C LEU A 134 -0.51 -0.79 -3.67
N THR A 135 -0.32 -2.01 -3.18
CA THR A 135 -1.33 -2.71 -2.37
C THR A 135 -1.49 -2.04 -1.01
N GLU A 136 -2.61 -2.29 -0.33
CA GLU A 136 -2.87 -1.72 1.00
C GLU A 136 -1.78 -2.08 2.02
N ASP A 137 -1.21 -3.29 1.94
CA ASP A 137 -0.15 -3.74 2.85
C ASP A 137 1.24 -3.19 2.47
N GLN A 138 1.47 -2.95 1.18
CA GLN A 138 2.72 -2.34 0.72
C GLN A 138 2.81 -0.86 1.10
N LYS A 139 1.69 -0.14 1.20
CA LYS A 139 1.67 1.31 1.44
C LYS A 139 2.30 1.73 2.77
N PRO A 140 1.94 1.16 3.95
CA PRO A 140 2.59 1.51 5.21
C PRO A 140 4.11 1.31 5.14
N GLN A 141 4.56 0.19 4.58
CA GLN A 141 5.99 -0.10 4.43
C GLN A 141 6.67 0.87 3.46
N TYR A 142 6.03 1.20 2.34
CA TYR A 142 6.56 2.15 1.36
C TYR A 142 6.73 3.55 1.98
N ILE A 143 5.73 3.99 2.73
CA ILE A 143 5.74 5.28 3.45
C ILE A 143 6.84 5.28 4.49
N GLU A 144 6.97 4.21 5.28
CA GLU A 144 7.99 4.09 6.33
C GLU A 144 9.42 4.14 5.75
N ILE A 145 9.70 3.32 4.72
CA ILE A 145 10.99 3.32 4.02
C ILE A 145 11.24 4.73 3.44
N SER A 146 10.25 5.31 2.77
CA SER A 146 10.39 6.65 2.16
C SER A 146 10.70 7.73 3.19
N LYS A 147 10.03 7.71 4.36
CA LYS A 147 10.28 8.64 5.47
C LYS A 147 11.68 8.45 6.05
N ARG A 148 12.07 7.21 6.36
CA ARG A 148 13.38 6.91 6.97
C ARG A 148 14.54 7.39 6.09
N TYR A 149 14.52 7.05 4.81
CA TYR A 149 15.56 7.49 3.86
C TYR A 149 15.46 8.99 3.56
N GLY A 150 14.26 9.58 3.60
CA GLY A 150 14.06 11.03 3.51
C GLY A 150 14.78 11.78 4.65
N SER A 151 14.66 11.29 5.89
CA SER A 151 15.36 11.84 7.05
C SER A 151 16.88 11.74 6.93
N GLN A 152 17.40 10.59 6.46
CA GLN A 152 18.84 10.44 6.20
C GLN A 152 19.36 11.43 5.15
N LEU A 153 18.59 11.65 4.08
CA LEU A 153 18.94 12.64 3.05
C LEU A 153 18.92 14.07 3.59
N LYS A 154 17.94 14.40 4.46
CA LYS A 154 17.86 15.71 5.12
C LYS A 154 19.07 15.94 6.04
N ALA A 155 19.42 14.95 6.86
CA ALA A 155 20.60 15.00 7.72
C ALA A 155 21.89 15.15 6.90
N LEU A 156 22.02 14.40 5.80
CA LEU A 156 23.17 14.50 4.91
C LEU A 156 23.31 15.89 4.28
N LYS A 157 22.19 16.48 3.83
CA LYS A 157 22.18 17.83 3.27
C LYS A 157 22.76 18.84 4.26
N ASN A 158 22.34 18.75 5.53
CA ASN A 158 22.73 19.67 6.60
C ASN A 158 24.09 19.36 7.24
N SER A 159 24.71 18.22 6.93
CA SER A 159 26.01 17.86 7.51
C SER A 159 27.15 18.80 7.07
N SER A 160 28.21 18.90 7.87
CA SER A 160 29.45 19.63 7.55
C SER A 160 30.38 18.87 6.58
N LYS A 161 29.95 17.71 6.07
CA LYS A 161 30.77 16.88 5.17
C LYS A 161 31.12 17.61 3.86
N SER A 162 32.31 17.34 3.34
CA SER A 162 32.74 17.83 2.02
C SER A 162 31.80 17.38 0.91
N ARG A 163 31.76 18.11 -0.22
CA ARG A 163 30.85 17.80 -1.35
C ARG A 163 31.02 16.36 -1.85
N PHE A 164 32.25 15.90 -1.96
CA PHE A 164 32.56 14.55 -2.42
C PHE A 164 32.14 13.47 -1.41
N SER A 165 32.38 13.71 -0.12
CA SER A 165 31.90 12.83 0.95
C SER A 165 30.36 12.76 0.99
N LYS A 166 29.67 13.91 0.82
CA LYS A 166 28.22 13.97 0.67
C LYS A 166 27.72 13.16 -0.53
N TYR A 167 28.40 13.26 -1.67
CA TYR A 167 28.04 12.49 -2.86
C TYR A 167 28.13 10.98 -2.62
N ARG A 168 29.24 10.50 -2.05
CA ARG A 168 29.41 9.07 -1.72
C ARG A 168 28.32 8.58 -0.75
N ALA A 169 28.06 9.33 0.32
CA ALA A 169 27.00 9.02 1.28
C ALA A 169 25.61 8.99 0.63
N TYR A 170 25.30 9.96 -0.24
CA TYR A 170 24.05 9.99 -0.99
C TYR A 170 23.87 8.73 -1.85
N LYS A 171 24.92 8.30 -2.57
CA LYS A 171 24.87 7.09 -3.39
C LYS A 171 24.64 5.84 -2.55
N SER A 172 25.25 5.76 -1.37
CA SER A 172 25.01 4.68 -0.40
C SER A 172 23.56 4.65 0.09
N ILE A 173 23.03 5.81 0.52
CA ILE A 173 21.63 5.96 0.96
C ILE A 173 20.65 5.57 -0.16
N GLN A 174 20.90 6.01 -1.40
CA GLN A 174 20.08 5.60 -2.55
C GLN A 174 20.16 4.10 -2.81
N LYS A 175 21.36 3.50 -2.77
CA LYS A 175 21.54 2.06 -2.96
C LYS A 175 20.77 1.26 -1.90
N GLY A 176 20.83 1.69 -0.64
CA GLY A 176 20.05 1.11 0.46
C GLY A 176 18.54 1.21 0.20
N LYS A 177 18.05 2.41 -0.11
CA LYS A 177 16.64 2.64 -0.42
C LYS A 177 16.17 1.76 -1.58
N ASN A 178 16.95 1.68 -2.65
CA ASN A 178 16.61 0.89 -3.84
C ASN A 178 16.58 -0.60 -3.52
N LYS A 179 17.51 -1.11 -2.70
CA LYS A 179 17.48 -2.50 -2.24
C LYS A 179 16.18 -2.79 -1.49
N GLU A 180 15.81 -1.94 -0.54
CA GLU A 180 14.58 -2.14 0.24
C GLU A 180 13.30 -1.97 -0.58
N MET A 181 13.26 -1.00 -1.49
CA MET A 181 12.13 -0.83 -2.40
C MET A 181 12.01 -1.99 -3.39
N LYS A 182 13.12 -2.51 -3.91
CA LYS A 182 13.11 -3.72 -4.74
C LYS A 182 12.60 -4.94 -3.97
N SER A 183 12.85 -5.00 -2.67
CA SER A 183 12.32 -6.03 -1.79
C SER A 183 10.87 -5.82 -1.41
N LEU A 184 10.29 -4.63 -1.55
CA LEU A 184 8.89 -4.33 -1.22
C LEU A 184 7.97 -4.40 -2.45
N LEU A 185 8.46 -3.93 -3.59
CA LEU A 185 7.69 -3.72 -4.81
C LEU A 185 7.75 -4.96 -5.70
N SER A 186 6.69 -5.20 -6.47
CA SER A 186 6.74 -6.18 -7.57
C SER A 186 7.74 -5.75 -8.63
N SER A 187 8.16 -6.67 -9.49
CA SER A 187 9.05 -6.33 -10.62
C SER A 187 8.48 -5.20 -11.49
N LYS A 188 7.16 -5.18 -11.72
CA LYS A 188 6.48 -4.12 -12.50
C LYS A 188 6.48 -2.80 -11.74
N GLN A 189 6.11 -2.81 -10.46
CA GLN A 189 6.09 -1.61 -9.61
C GLN A 189 7.50 -1.03 -9.43
N TYR A 190 8.52 -1.88 -9.31
CA TYR A 190 9.91 -1.45 -9.16
C TYR A 190 10.45 -0.80 -10.44
N LYS A 191 10.02 -1.23 -11.63
CA LYS A 191 10.34 -0.52 -12.88
C LYS A 191 9.76 0.90 -12.87
N VAL A 192 8.48 1.04 -12.54
CA VAL A 192 7.82 2.36 -12.41
C VAL A 192 8.53 3.22 -11.35
N TYR A 193 8.95 2.63 -10.23
CA TYR A 193 9.74 3.31 -9.22
C TYR A 193 11.06 3.88 -9.76
N LEU A 194 11.80 3.11 -10.55
CA LEU A 194 13.06 3.57 -11.15
C LEU A 194 12.84 4.67 -12.19
N GLU A 195 11.74 4.64 -12.93
CA GLU A 195 11.35 5.71 -13.86
C GLU A 195 11.07 7.01 -13.11
N ILE A 196 10.26 6.95 -12.04
CA ILE A 196 9.99 8.08 -11.16
C ILE A 196 11.31 8.66 -10.61
N GLN A 197 12.26 7.81 -10.19
CA GLN A 197 13.57 8.29 -9.73
C GLN A 197 14.34 9.06 -10.81
N LYS A 198 14.32 8.57 -12.07
CA LYS A 198 14.97 9.25 -13.19
C LYS A 198 14.30 10.59 -13.51
N GLU A 199 12.97 10.64 -13.49
CA GLU A 199 12.21 11.88 -13.71
C GLU A 199 12.54 12.93 -12.64
N VAL A 200 12.54 12.55 -11.36
CA VAL A 200 12.94 13.43 -10.25
C VAL A 200 14.36 13.94 -10.45
N GLN A 201 15.30 13.07 -10.84
CA GLN A 201 16.68 13.48 -11.11
C GLN A 201 16.78 14.46 -12.28
N LYS A 202 16.01 14.26 -13.35
CA LYS A 202 15.96 15.15 -14.53
C LYS A 202 15.43 16.53 -14.12
N LYS A 203 14.27 16.59 -13.47
CA LYS A 203 13.69 17.82 -12.91
C LYS A 203 14.65 18.57 -12.01
N MET A 204 15.38 17.86 -11.15
CA MET A 204 16.38 18.47 -10.26
C MET A 204 17.60 19.04 -11.01
N LYS A 205 17.98 18.47 -12.16
CA LYS A 205 19.05 19.02 -12.99
C LYS A 205 18.58 20.27 -13.74
N GLU A 206 17.37 20.25 -14.28
CA GLU A 206 16.75 21.38 -14.98
C GLU A 206 16.61 22.59 -14.05
N LYS A 207 16.03 22.41 -12.86
CA LYS A 207 15.94 23.46 -11.83
C LYS A 207 17.28 24.04 -11.38
N ARG A 208 18.39 23.31 -11.54
CA ARG A 208 19.74 23.82 -11.25
C ARG A 208 20.31 24.64 -12.39
N LYS A 209 19.91 24.36 -13.63
CA LYS A 209 20.29 25.14 -14.81
C LYS A 209 19.56 26.47 -14.82
N GLU A 210 18.27 26.48 -14.47
CA GLU A 210 17.44 27.70 -14.38
C GLU A 210 17.89 28.67 -13.27
N LYS A 211 18.61 28.17 -12.26
CA LYS A 211 19.14 28.96 -11.14
C LYS A 211 20.59 29.41 -11.31
N LYS A 212 21.21 29.05 -12.44
CA LYS A 212 22.53 29.52 -12.83
C LYS A 212 22.36 30.61 -13.86
#